data_AF-A0A7Y1Z656-F1
#
_entry.id   AF-A0A7Y1Z656-F1
#
_cell.length_a   1.000
_cell.length_b   1.000
_cell.length_c   1.000
_cell.angle_alpha   90.00
_cell.angle_beta   90.00
_cell.angle_gamma   90.00
#
_symmetry.space_group_name_H-M   'P 1'
#
loop_
_entity.id
_entity.type
_entity.pdbx_description
1 polymer ?
#
loop_
_entity_poly.entity_id
_entity_poly.type
_entity_poly.pdbx_seq_one_letter_code
_entity_poly.pdbx_strand_id
1 'polypeptide(L)'
;MKNTALSSTHEALGAKMVPFAGYNMPVQYEGVTIEHETVRKSVGVFDVSHMGEFLIEGPNALNLIQKVSSNDASKLTIGKAQYSCLPNDDGGIVDDLIIYRVKDDTYLLVVNASNIEKDWNWISSKNDVGAEMRDLSEDYSLLAIQGPKAVEAMQSLTSHDLSEIKFYNFEVGDFAGIEHVIISATGYTGSGGFEIYCKNSEVKQVWDKVMEAGKDYGIKPIGLAARDTLRLEMGYCLYGNDIDDTTSPIEAGLSWICKFNKAFTNSEALEDEKRRTPERKLVGFELDDRGIPRQGYDIVDSQGKTIGNVTSGTMSPSLGKGIGLGYVPAVFSDVGSKINIQIRKNAVPATIVKLPFYKA
;
A
#
# COMPACT_ATOMS: atom_id res chain seq x y z
N MET A 1 -4.12 19.60 -11.20
CA MET A 1 -3.60 18.79 -10.08
C MET A 1 -4.17 19.36 -8.80
N LYS A 2 -4.74 18.50 -7.95
CA LYS A 2 -5.17 18.86 -6.59
C LYS A 2 -3.94 19.06 -5.67
N ASN A 3 -4.12 19.76 -4.57
CA ASN A 3 -3.11 19.95 -3.52
C ASN A 3 -3.60 19.28 -2.23
N THR A 4 -2.67 18.80 -1.41
CA THR A 4 -2.96 18.36 -0.05
C THR A 4 -2.95 19.58 0.88
N ALA A 5 -3.50 19.44 2.08
CA ALA A 5 -3.42 20.48 3.11
C ALA A 5 -1.98 20.83 3.54
N LEU A 6 -0.99 19.98 3.21
CA LEU A 6 0.43 20.21 3.47
C LEU A 6 1.24 20.68 2.26
N SER A 7 0.64 20.92 1.08
CA SER A 7 1.40 21.28 -0.13
C SER A 7 2.35 22.47 0.06
N SER A 8 1.91 23.54 0.72
CA SER A 8 2.78 24.70 1.02
C SER A 8 3.91 24.38 2.00
N THR A 9 3.70 23.41 2.90
CA THR A 9 4.74 22.91 3.81
C THR A 9 5.80 22.16 3.02
N HIS A 10 5.41 21.31 2.08
CA HIS A 10 6.33 20.56 1.23
C HIS A 10 7.19 21.49 0.36
N GLU A 11 6.57 22.49 -0.25
CA GLU A 11 7.27 23.51 -1.03
C GLU A 11 8.27 24.31 -0.17
N ALA A 12 7.89 24.71 1.04
CA ALA A 12 8.76 25.41 1.97
C ALA A 12 9.96 24.55 2.44
N LEU A 13 9.78 23.23 2.52
CA LEU A 13 10.84 22.26 2.80
C LEU A 13 11.75 21.98 1.59
N GLY A 14 11.50 22.62 0.44
CA GLY A 14 12.28 22.43 -0.78
C GLY A 14 12.03 21.09 -1.48
N ALA A 15 10.88 20.46 -1.21
CA ALA A 15 10.54 19.19 -1.84
C ALA A 15 10.46 19.33 -3.37
N LYS A 16 10.89 18.29 -4.08
CA LYS A 16 10.62 18.18 -5.50
C LYS A 16 9.19 17.71 -5.70
N MET A 17 8.31 18.64 -6.04
CA MET A 17 6.89 18.35 -6.29
C MET A 17 6.68 17.78 -7.70
N VAL A 18 5.85 16.74 -7.84
CA VAL A 18 5.49 16.13 -9.12
C VAL A 18 4.00 15.80 -9.20
N PRO A 19 3.44 15.73 -10.42
CA PRO A 19 2.13 15.13 -10.62
C PRO A 19 2.11 13.64 -10.27
N PHE A 20 1.21 13.23 -9.37
CA PHE A 20 0.99 11.84 -8.99
C PHE A 20 -0.49 11.61 -8.66
N ALA A 21 -1.14 10.67 -9.36
CA ALA A 21 -2.55 10.30 -9.14
C ALA A 21 -3.53 11.49 -9.04
N GLY A 22 -3.34 12.54 -9.86
CA GLY A 22 -4.20 13.73 -9.81
C GLY A 22 -3.83 14.78 -8.75
N TYR A 23 -2.85 14.50 -7.87
CA TYR A 23 -2.30 15.42 -6.86
C TYR A 23 -0.88 15.92 -7.19
N ASN A 24 -0.51 17.07 -6.62
CA ASN A 24 0.87 17.54 -6.62
C ASN A 24 1.58 17.09 -5.34
N MET A 25 2.47 16.11 -5.44
CA MET A 25 3.04 15.40 -4.29
C MET A 25 4.57 15.50 -4.23
N PRO A 26 5.18 15.48 -3.04
CA PRO A 26 6.64 15.48 -2.89
C PRO A 26 7.22 14.12 -3.31
N VAL A 27 7.97 14.09 -4.40
CA VAL A 27 8.63 12.85 -4.86
C VAL A 27 9.89 12.54 -4.04
N GLN A 28 10.59 13.58 -3.57
CA GLN A 28 11.75 13.50 -2.69
C GLN A 28 12.03 14.88 -2.05
N TYR A 29 12.79 14.88 -0.95
CA TYR A 29 13.31 16.06 -0.25
C TYR A 29 14.85 16.09 -0.33
N GLU A 30 15.52 15.19 0.38
CA GLU A 30 16.99 15.12 0.45
C GLU A 30 17.58 14.08 -0.53
N GLY A 31 16.75 13.14 -1.00
CA GLY A 31 17.13 12.12 -1.96
C GLY A 31 16.73 10.72 -1.53
N VAL A 32 16.31 9.91 -2.50
CA VAL A 32 15.66 8.60 -2.32
C VAL A 32 16.42 7.68 -1.36
N THR A 33 17.74 7.55 -1.51
CA THR A 33 18.55 6.68 -0.65
C THR A 33 18.59 7.16 0.80
N ILE A 34 18.80 8.46 1.04
CA ILE A 34 18.88 9.02 2.40
C ILE A 34 17.52 8.86 3.09
N GLU A 35 16.45 9.16 2.38
CA GLU A 35 15.08 9.02 2.84
C GLU A 35 14.70 7.57 3.14
N HIS A 36 15.03 6.64 2.24
CA HIS A 36 14.84 5.20 2.45
C HIS A 36 15.57 4.70 3.71
N GLU A 37 16.86 5.01 3.83
CA GLU A 37 17.68 4.60 4.97
C GLU A 37 17.18 5.21 6.28
N THR A 38 16.62 6.42 6.23
CA THR A 38 16.01 7.06 7.41
C THR A 38 14.84 6.23 7.93
N VAL A 39 13.97 5.74 7.05
CA VAL A 39 12.83 4.88 7.44
C VAL A 39 13.29 3.48 7.87
N ARG A 40 14.36 2.95 7.28
CA ARG A 40 14.91 1.63 7.69
C ARG A 40 15.58 1.67 9.06
N LYS A 41 16.29 2.75 9.38
CA LYS A 41 17.16 2.83 10.57
C LYS A 41 16.58 3.65 11.71
N SER A 42 15.64 4.54 11.44
CA SER A 42 15.07 5.43 12.45
C SER A 42 13.57 5.63 12.28
N VAL A 43 13.13 6.82 11.82
CA VAL A 43 11.74 7.18 11.63
C VAL A 43 11.64 8.23 10.52
N GLY A 44 10.66 8.10 9.64
CA GLY A 44 10.33 9.09 8.63
C GLY A 44 8.84 9.30 8.54
N VAL A 45 8.43 10.50 8.09
CA VAL A 45 7.01 10.85 7.91
C VAL A 45 6.69 11.07 6.43
N PHE A 46 5.61 10.47 5.97
CA PHE A 46 5.07 10.63 4.62
C PHE A 46 3.74 11.37 4.71
N ASP A 47 3.52 12.35 3.84
CA ASP A 47 2.18 12.83 3.54
C ASP A 47 1.53 11.91 2.50
N VAL A 48 0.53 11.15 2.92
CA VAL A 48 -0.27 10.28 2.06
C VAL A 48 -1.75 10.70 2.04
N SER A 49 -2.03 11.98 2.30
CA SER A 49 -3.38 12.59 2.28
C SER A 49 -4.03 12.67 0.89
N HIS A 50 -3.45 12.00 -0.11
CA HIS A 50 -4.01 11.85 -1.45
C HIS A 50 -4.84 10.56 -1.58
N MET A 51 -4.73 9.65 -0.61
CA MET A 51 -5.55 8.43 -0.51
C MET A 51 -7.02 8.81 -0.34
N GLY A 52 -7.93 7.88 -0.66
CA GLY A 52 -9.36 8.08 -0.47
C GLY A 52 -9.88 7.42 0.79
N GLU A 53 -10.91 8.01 1.39
CA GLU A 53 -11.56 7.53 2.61
C GLU A 53 -13.07 7.41 2.42
N PHE A 54 -13.59 6.19 2.40
CA PHE A 54 -15.04 5.95 2.35
C PHE A 54 -15.55 5.42 3.67
N LEU A 55 -16.59 6.06 4.20
CA LEU A 55 -17.28 5.62 5.38
C LEU A 55 -18.57 4.88 4.97
N ILE A 56 -18.70 3.64 5.42
CA ILE A 56 -19.85 2.77 5.16
C ILE A 56 -20.54 2.48 6.49
N GLU A 57 -21.80 2.86 6.61
CA GLU A 57 -22.53 2.89 7.89
C GLU A 57 -23.88 2.18 7.84
N GLY A 58 -24.36 1.84 9.04
CA GLY A 58 -25.68 1.28 9.27
C GLY A 58 -25.74 -0.24 9.13
N PRO A 59 -26.90 -0.85 9.41
CA PRO A 59 -27.05 -2.30 9.58
C PRO A 59 -26.68 -3.11 8.33
N ASN A 60 -26.61 -2.48 7.15
CA ASN A 60 -26.25 -3.12 5.89
C ASN A 60 -24.77 -2.94 5.52
N ALA A 61 -23.97 -2.20 6.30
CA ALA A 61 -22.57 -1.92 5.99
C ALA A 61 -21.74 -3.20 5.83
N LEU A 62 -21.84 -4.13 6.78
CA LEU A 62 -21.13 -5.41 6.70
C LEU A 62 -21.55 -6.22 5.47
N ASN A 63 -22.84 -6.24 5.13
CA ASN A 63 -23.34 -6.99 3.98
C ASN A 63 -22.74 -6.44 2.67
N LEU A 64 -22.71 -5.13 2.50
CA LEU A 64 -22.08 -4.50 1.34
C LEU A 64 -20.58 -4.82 1.28
N ILE A 65 -19.86 -4.65 2.38
CA ILE A 65 -18.41 -4.88 2.43
C ILE A 65 -18.06 -6.34 2.15
N GLN A 66 -18.82 -7.29 2.71
CA GLN A 66 -18.65 -8.72 2.44
C GLN A 66 -18.91 -9.05 0.98
N LYS A 67 -19.84 -8.36 0.32
CA LYS A 67 -20.16 -8.57 -1.09
C LYS A 67 -19.06 -8.07 -2.02
N VAL A 68 -18.52 -6.87 -1.78
CA VAL A 68 -17.58 -6.21 -2.71
C VAL A 68 -16.11 -6.55 -2.47
N SER A 69 -15.74 -6.96 -1.26
CA SER A 69 -14.34 -7.20 -0.89
C SER A 69 -14.01 -8.69 -0.75
N SER A 70 -12.77 -9.08 -1.02
CA SER A 70 -12.36 -10.49 -1.05
C SER A 70 -12.13 -11.10 0.34
N ASN A 71 -11.75 -10.29 1.33
CA ASN A 71 -11.48 -10.74 2.70
C ASN A 71 -12.73 -10.77 3.59
N ASP A 72 -12.70 -11.53 4.68
CA ASP A 72 -13.85 -11.74 5.57
C ASP A 72 -13.94 -10.65 6.65
N ALA A 73 -14.60 -9.54 6.31
CA ALA A 73 -14.82 -8.40 7.21
C ALA A 73 -15.63 -8.75 8.48
N SER A 74 -16.36 -9.88 8.50
CA SER A 74 -17.06 -10.33 9.71
C SER A 74 -16.12 -10.70 10.86
N LYS A 75 -14.83 -10.94 10.55
CA LYS A 75 -13.79 -11.24 11.55
C LYS A 75 -13.21 -9.98 12.20
N LEU A 76 -13.48 -8.79 11.67
CA LEU A 76 -13.05 -7.55 12.28
C LEU A 76 -13.85 -7.30 13.56
N THR A 77 -13.12 -6.99 14.64
CA THR A 77 -13.68 -6.37 15.84
C THR A 77 -13.41 -4.86 15.80
N ILE A 78 -14.12 -4.08 16.59
CA ILE A 78 -13.85 -2.63 16.72
C ILE A 78 -12.37 -2.43 17.07
N GLY A 79 -11.73 -1.43 16.45
CA GLY A 79 -10.30 -1.15 16.62
C GLY A 79 -9.38 -2.05 15.79
N LYS A 80 -9.93 -2.83 14.86
CA LYS A 80 -9.14 -3.64 13.91
C LYS A 80 -9.36 -3.25 12.47
N ALA A 81 -8.30 -3.43 11.70
CA ALA A 81 -8.25 -3.25 10.28
C ALA A 81 -7.85 -4.56 9.58
N GLN A 82 -8.07 -4.65 8.28
CA GLN A 82 -7.51 -5.72 7.44
C GLN A 82 -7.27 -5.25 6.02
N TYR A 83 -6.25 -5.82 5.39
CA TYR A 83 -6.05 -5.71 3.95
C TYR A 83 -7.09 -6.54 3.19
N SER A 84 -7.55 -6.03 2.06
CA SER A 84 -8.46 -6.70 1.15
C SER A 84 -8.24 -6.18 -0.28
N CYS A 85 -8.96 -6.77 -1.23
CA CYS A 85 -9.11 -6.21 -2.56
C CYS A 85 -10.59 -6.19 -2.95
N LEU A 86 -10.92 -5.40 -3.97
CA LEU A 86 -12.22 -5.35 -4.64
C LEU A 86 -12.12 -6.11 -5.96
N PRO A 87 -12.49 -7.41 -6.04
CA PRO A 87 -12.52 -8.10 -7.31
C PRO A 87 -13.57 -7.49 -8.24
N ASN A 88 -13.28 -7.44 -9.53
CA ASN A 88 -14.28 -7.10 -10.55
C ASN A 88 -15.03 -8.36 -11.03
N ASP A 89 -16.04 -8.15 -11.88
CA ASP A 89 -16.87 -9.25 -12.41
C ASP A 89 -16.11 -10.16 -13.40
N ASP A 90 -14.96 -9.70 -13.93
CA ASP A 90 -14.19 -10.36 -15.00
C ASP A 90 -12.91 -11.05 -14.50
N GLY A 91 -12.66 -11.05 -13.19
CA GLY A 91 -11.58 -11.79 -12.54
C GLY A 91 -10.34 -10.98 -12.23
N GLY A 92 -10.34 -9.68 -12.54
CA GLY A 92 -9.33 -8.73 -12.12
C GLY A 92 -9.63 -8.05 -10.78
N ILE A 93 -8.84 -7.03 -10.46
CA ILE A 93 -8.94 -6.25 -9.23
C ILE A 93 -9.29 -4.81 -9.58
N VAL A 94 -10.40 -4.29 -9.04
CA VAL A 94 -10.76 -2.87 -9.12
C VAL A 94 -9.81 -2.03 -8.28
N ASP A 95 -9.55 -2.44 -7.04
CA ASP A 95 -8.53 -1.83 -6.16
C ASP A 95 -8.11 -2.78 -5.05
N ASP A 96 -6.98 -2.49 -4.41
CA ASP A 96 -6.62 -3.01 -3.09
C ASP A 96 -6.74 -1.93 -2.00
N LEU A 97 -7.15 -2.34 -0.80
CA LEU A 97 -7.53 -1.38 0.24
C LEU A 97 -7.36 -1.93 1.65
N ILE A 98 -7.47 -1.04 2.63
CA ILE A 98 -7.61 -1.41 4.05
C ILE A 98 -9.03 -1.11 4.52
N ILE A 99 -9.63 -2.08 5.22
CA ILE A 99 -10.96 -1.97 5.81
C ILE A 99 -10.80 -1.90 7.33
N TYR A 100 -11.26 -0.81 7.95
CA TYR A 100 -11.26 -0.56 9.38
C TYR A 100 -12.67 -0.74 9.95
N ARG A 101 -12.83 -1.45 11.06
CA ARG A 101 -14.09 -1.45 11.82
C ARG A 101 -13.98 -0.45 12.97
N VAL A 102 -14.57 0.74 12.78
CA VAL A 102 -14.41 1.88 13.70
C VAL A 102 -15.44 1.89 14.83
N LYS A 103 -16.66 1.43 14.56
CA LYS A 103 -17.75 1.28 15.54
C LYS A 103 -18.62 0.08 15.15
N ASP A 104 -19.67 -0.16 15.91
CA ASP A 104 -20.71 -1.08 15.47
C ASP A 104 -21.34 -0.55 14.18
N ASP A 105 -21.45 -1.42 13.19
CA ASP A 105 -22.03 -1.11 11.87
C ASP A 105 -21.40 0.10 11.15
N THR A 106 -20.16 0.46 11.48
CA THR A 106 -19.42 1.56 10.85
C THR A 106 -18.04 1.08 10.45
N TYR A 107 -17.72 1.24 9.16
CA TYR A 107 -16.45 0.84 8.59
C TYR A 107 -15.84 1.97 7.77
N LEU A 108 -14.53 2.15 7.89
CA LEU A 108 -13.75 3.07 7.07
C LEU A 108 -12.93 2.26 6.06
N LEU A 109 -13.07 2.56 4.78
CA LEU A 109 -12.31 1.98 3.68
C LEU A 109 -11.29 3.00 3.22
N VAL A 110 -10.02 2.61 3.16
CA VAL A 110 -8.92 3.47 2.69
C VAL A 110 -8.40 2.93 1.36
N VAL A 111 -8.63 3.67 0.28
CA VAL A 111 -8.43 3.24 -1.12
C VAL A 111 -7.31 4.04 -1.81
N ASN A 112 -6.79 3.54 -2.93
CA ASN A 112 -5.73 4.20 -3.67
C ASN A 112 -6.20 5.51 -4.32
N ALA A 113 -5.35 6.53 -4.27
CA ALA A 113 -5.63 7.89 -4.76
C ALA A 113 -6.14 7.95 -6.21
N SER A 114 -5.58 7.14 -7.10
CA SER A 114 -5.97 7.10 -8.52
C SER A 114 -7.31 6.44 -8.77
N ASN A 115 -7.85 5.72 -7.78
CA ASN A 115 -9.03 4.88 -7.93
C ASN A 115 -10.24 5.41 -7.16
N ILE A 116 -10.14 6.51 -6.40
CA ILE A 116 -11.24 7.05 -5.57
C ILE A 116 -12.59 7.07 -6.34
N GLU A 117 -12.65 7.76 -7.48
CA GLU A 117 -13.89 7.83 -8.27
C GLU A 117 -14.34 6.45 -8.80
N LYS A 118 -13.38 5.64 -9.25
CA LYS A 118 -13.65 4.30 -9.78
C LYS A 118 -14.22 3.37 -8.71
N ASP A 119 -13.63 3.39 -7.52
CA ASP A 119 -13.99 2.53 -6.40
C ASP A 119 -15.32 2.96 -5.79
N TRP A 120 -15.54 4.27 -5.66
CA TRP A 120 -16.82 4.81 -5.23
C TRP A 120 -17.93 4.34 -6.17
N ASN A 121 -17.74 4.49 -7.48
CA ASN A 121 -18.71 4.06 -8.48
C ASN A 121 -18.92 2.55 -8.46
N TRP A 122 -17.85 1.76 -8.31
CA TRP A 122 -17.92 0.31 -8.21
C TRP A 122 -18.72 -0.14 -6.98
N ILE A 123 -18.35 0.32 -5.78
CA ILE A 123 -19.04 -0.04 -4.53
C ILE A 123 -20.50 0.41 -4.58
N SER A 124 -20.76 1.62 -5.08
CA SER A 124 -22.11 2.16 -5.27
C SER A 124 -22.94 1.27 -6.21
N SER A 125 -22.37 0.79 -7.31
CA SER A 125 -23.05 -0.09 -8.25
C SER A 125 -23.45 -1.44 -7.65
N LYS A 126 -22.74 -1.89 -6.61
CA LYS A 126 -23.00 -3.14 -5.90
C LYS A 126 -23.87 -2.97 -4.65
N ASN A 127 -24.20 -1.73 -4.26
CA ASN A 127 -24.99 -1.39 -3.07
C ASN A 127 -26.51 -1.58 -3.26
N ASP A 128 -26.92 -2.79 -3.64
CA ASP A 128 -28.34 -3.19 -3.69
C ASP A 128 -28.95 -3.44 -2.30
N VAL A 129 -28.11 -3.54 -1.27
CA VAL A 129 -28.51 -3.69 0.14
C VAL A 129 -28.89 -2.37 0.80
N GLY A 130 -28.59 -1.22 0.18
CA GLY A 130 -28.90 0.09 0.72
C GLY A 130 -28.12 0.43 2.01
N ALA A 131 -26.81 0.16 2.02
CA ALA A 131 -25.91 0.68 3.06
C ALA A 131 -25.72 2.20 2.89
N GLU A 132 -25.53 2.92 4.00
CA GLU A 132 -25.17 4.33 3.96
C GLU A 132 -23.70 4.47 3.58
N MET A 133 -23.38 5.36 2.64
CA MET A 133 -22.02 5.58 2.15
C MET A 133 -21.72 7.07 2.13
N ARG A 134 -20.53 7.46 2.61
CA ARG A 134 -20.01 8.83 2.54
C ARG A 134 -18.57 8.82 2.06
N ASP A 135 -18.24 9.67 1.10
CA ASP A 135 -16.87 9.94 0.69
C ASP A 135 -16.32 11.07 1.57
N LEU A 136 -15.27 10.77 2.34
CA LEU A 136 -14.61 11.68 3.27
C LEU A 136 -13.22 12.12 2.77
N SER A 137 -12.85 11.78 1.54
CA SER A 137 -11.48 11.98 1.01
C SER A 137 -11.05 13.45 0.98
N GLU A 138 -12.00 14.38 0.86
CA GLU A 138 -11.71 15.83 0.86
C GLU A 138 -11.70 16.44 2.28
N ASP A 139 -12.03 15.67 3.32
CA ASP A 139 -12.14 16.13 4.70
C ASP A 139 -10.94 15.72 5.58
N TYR A 140 -10.26 14.62 5.22
CA TYR A 140 -9.21 14.00 6.02
C TYR A 140 -7.83 14.11 5.38
N SER A 141 -6.83 14.12 6.26
CA SER A 141 -5.42 13.96 5.93
C SER A 141 -4.87 12.70 6.58
N LEU A 142 -3.84 12.13 5.95
CA LEU A 142 -3.19 10.91 6.39
C LEU A 142 -1.66 11.07 6.40
N LEU A 143 -1.07 10.94 7.58
CA LEU A 143 0.38 10.90 7.76
C LEU A 143 0.83 9.48 8.09
N ALA A 144 1.76 8.92 7.31
CA ALA A 144 2.41 7.66 7.67
C ALA A 144 3.73 7.97 8.38
N ILE A 145 3.84 7.60 9.65
CA ILE A 145 5.05 7.77 10.47
C ILE A 145 5.68 6.39 10.63
N GLN A 146 6.77 6.13 9.92
CA GLN A 146 7.25 4.77 9.67
C GLN A 146 8.71 4.63 10.04
N GLY A 147 9.06 3.52 10.68
CA GLY A 147 10.43 3.20 11.09
C GLY A 147 10.52 2.54 12.46
N PRO A 148 11.64 1.85 12.76
CA PRO A 148 11.82 1.13 14.04
C PRO A 148 11.79 2.05 15.27
N LYS A 149 11.97 3.36 15.10
CA LYS A 149 11.90 4.36 16.17
C LYS A 149 10.56 5.09 16.27
N ALA A 150 9.57 4.74 15.44
CA ALA A 150 8.27 5.42 15.42
C ALA A 150 7.54 5.38 16.77
N VAL A 151 7.54 4.23 17.47
CA VAL A 151 6.90 4.07 18.79
C VAL A 151 7.55 5.01 19.82
N GLU A 152 8.86 4.88 20.01
CA GLU A 152 9.63 5.69 20.97
C GLU A 152 9.53 7.19 20.67
N ALA A 153 9.60 7.56 19.38
CA ALA A 153 9.59 8.95 18.95
C ALA A 153 8.23 9.63 19.13
N MET A 154 7.13 8.90 18.90
CA MET A 154 5.79 9.49 18.87
C MET A 154 5.04 9.35 20.20
N GLN A 155 5.54 8.55 21.15
CA GLN A 155 4.79 8.24 22.39
C GLN A 155 4.39 9.49 23.19
N SER A 156 5.21 10.56 23.19
CA SER A 156 4.89 11.80 23.90
C SER A 156 3.72 12.59 23.30
N LEU A 157 3.26 12.21 22.10
CA LEU A 157 2.18 12.89 21.39
C LEU A 157 0.79 12.37 21.77
N THR A 158 0.68 11.28 22.52
CA THR A 158 -0.60 10.66 22.85
C THR A 158 -0.61 10.10 24.28
N SER A 159 -1.79 10.06 24.90
CA SER A 159 -1.98 9.35 26.17
C SER A 159 -2.04 7.82 26.02
N HIS A 160 -2.23 7.30 24.81
CA HIS A 160 -2.31 5.87 24.51
C HIS A 160 -0.91 5.24 24.45
N ASP A 161 -0.76 4.02 24.97
CA ASP A 161 0.48 3.25 24.81
C ASP A 161 0.61 2.75 23.36
N LEU A 162 1.49 3.38 22.58
CA LEU A 162 1.69 3.06 21.17
C LEU A 162 2.27 1.66 20.98
N SER A 163 2.98 1.11 21.97
CA SER A 163 3.58 -0.23 21.86
C SER A 163 2.54 -1.36 21.95
N GLU A 164 1.37 -1.08 22.53
CA GLU A 164 0.27 -2.02 22.66
C GLU A 164 -0.67 -2.05 21.43
N ILE A 165 -0.58 -1.04 20.55
CA ILE A 165 -1.32 -1.00 19.29
C ILE A 165 -0.66 -1.97 18.29
N LYS A 166 -1.12 -3.21 18.28
CA LYS A 166 -0.58 -4.28 17.43
C LYS A 166 -0.84 -4.00 15.95
N PHE A 167 -0.01 -4.57 15.08
CA PHE A 167 -0.16 -4.45 13.62
C PHE A 167 -1.60 -4.80 13.17
N TYR A 168 -2.19 -3.95 12.32
CA TYR A 168 -3.61 -3.99 11.91
C TYR A 168 -4.63 -3.75 13.04
N ASN A 169 -4.21 -3.22 14.18
CA ASN A 169 -5.10 -2.58 15.15
C ASN A 169 -4.92 -1.06 15.11
N PHE A 170 -5.91 -0.36 15.63
CA PHE A 170 -5.88 1.09 15.77
C PHE A 170 -6.65 1.53 17.01
N GLU A 171 -6.34 2.73 17.47
CA GLU A 171 -7.08 3.43 18.50
C GLU A 171 -7.63 4.75 17.94
N VAL A 172 -8.75 5.21 18.50
CA VAL A 172 -9.26 6.57 18.24
C VAL A 172 -9.12 7.36 19.53
N GLY A 173 -8.26 8.38 19.52
CA GLY A 173 -7.95 9.12 20.73
C GLY A 173 -7.09 10.34 20.50
N ASP A 174 -6.45 10.81 21.57
CA ASP A 174 -5.64 12.03 21.51
C ASP A 174 -4.31 11.79 20.80
N PHE A 175 -3.94 12.68 19.89
CA PHE A 175 -2.62 12.70 19.26
C PHE A 175 -2.23 14.13 18.89
N ALA A 176 -1.01 14.55 19.25
CA ALA A 176 -0.47 15.88 18.95
C ALA A 176 -1.40 17.04 19.38
N GLY A 177 -2.12 16.87 20.50
CA GLY A 177 -3.06 17.86 21.03
C GLY A 177 -4.43 17.90 20.34
N ILE A 178 -4.76 16.92 19.50
CA ILE A 178 -6.06 16.75 18.84
C ILE A 178 -6.76 15.52 19.46
N GLU A 179 -8.02 15.65 19.87
CA GLU A 179 -8.73 14.62 20.68
C GLU A 179 -9.23 13.40 19.89
N HIS A 180 -9.44 13.53 18.59
CA HIS A 180 -10.13 12.52 17.77
C HIS A 180 -9.32 12.14 16.54
N VAL A 181 -8.18 11.50 16.78
CA VAL A 181 -7.25 11.03 15.75
C VAL A 181 -7.30 9.51 15.69
N ILE A 182 -7.34 8.94 14.48
CA ILE A 182 -7.16 7.50 14.29
C ILE A 182 -5.65 7.24 14.26
N ILE A 183 -5.17 6.46 15.22
CA ILE A 183 -3.77 6.03 15.34
C ILE A 183 -3.72 4.55 14.96
N SER A 184 -3.39 4.26 13.71
CA SER A 184 -3.38 2.90 13.18
C SER A 184 -1.98 2.34 13.10
N ALA A 185 -1.74 1.15 13.66
CA ALA A 185 -0.49 0.41 13.46
C ALA A 185 -0.51 -0.30 12.09
N THR A 186 -0.52 0.50 11.03
CA THR A 186 -0.46 0.08 9.63
C THR A 186 0.68 0.80 8.91
N GLY A 187 0.96 0.39 7.68
CA GLY A 187 2.00 1.03 6.90
C GLY A 187 2.41 0.24 5.66
N TYR A 188 3.13 0.93 4.79
CA TYR A 188 3.50 0.44 3.46
C TYR A 188 5.02 0.29 3.29
N THR A 189 5.75 0.17 4.40
CA THR A 189 7.22 0.21 4.40
C THR A 189 7.86 -1.10 4.84
N GLY A 190 7.20 -1.87 5.71
CA GLY A 190 7.80 -3.01 6.40
C GLY A 190 8.74 -2.65 7.55
N SER A 191 8.86 -1.37 7.91
CA SER A 191 9.69 -0.93 9.05
C SER A 191 8.89 -0.74 10.35
N GLY A 192 7.58 -1.07 10.35
CA GLY A 192 6.66 -0.72 11.43
C GLY A 192 6.36 0.78 11.50
N GLY A 193 5.54 1.16 12.48
CA GLY A 193 5.09 2.53 12.69
C GLY A 193 3.57 2.66 12.61
N PHE A 194 3.11 3.88 12.34
CA PHE A 194 1.71 4.25 12.42
C PHE A 194 1.25 5.04 11.19
N GLU A 195 -0.05 5.00 10.95
CA GLU A 195 -0.78 5.88 10.05
C GLU A 195 -1.77 6.70 10.88
N ILE A 196 -1.69 8.01 10.74
CA ILE A 196 -2.38 9.00 11.57
C ILE A 196 -3.42 9.72 10.70
N TYR A 197 -4.70 9.49 10.99
CA TYR A 197 -5.81 10.14 10.29
C TYR A 197 -6.38 11.28 11.14
N CYS A 198 -6.40 12.49 10.57
CA CYS A 198 -6.93 13.69 11.22
C CYS A 198 -7.63 14.58 10.19
N LYS A 199 -8.36 15.61 10.62
CA LYS A 199 -9.00 16.52 9.67
C LYS A 199 -7.96 17.36 8.93
N ASN A 200 -8.30 17.78 7.72
CA ASN A 200 -7.45 18.69 6.93
C ASN A 200 -7.08 19.98 7.67
N SER A 201 -7.96 20.50 8.53
CA SER A 201 -7.69 21.68 9.36
C SER A 201 -6.65 21.44 10.47
N GLU A 202 -6.37 20.19 10.82
CA GLU A 202 -5.54 19.79 11.97
C GLU A 202 -4.15 19.29 11.53
N VAL A 203 -4.02 18.79 10.30
CA VAL A 203 -2.81 18.09 9.83
C VAL A 203 -1.53 18.92 9.95
N LYS A 204 -1.60 20.24 9.79
CA LYS A 204 -0.41 21.10 9.92
C LYS A 204 0.14 21.07 11.34
N GLN A 205 -0.73 21.10 12.35
CA GLN A 205 -0.33 20.97 13.75
C GLN A 205 0.25 19.58 14.02
N VAL A 206 -0.43 18.54 13.52
CA VAL A 206 0.04 17.15 13.68
C VAL A 206 1.43 16.98 13.06
N TRP A 207 1.63 17.45 11.83
CA TRP A 207 2.92 17.43 11.14
C TRP A 207 4.01 18.12 11.96
N ASP A 208 3.77 19.35 12.41
CA ASP A 208 4.77 20.12 13.18
C ASP A 208 5.15 19.41 14.47
N LYS A 209 4.18 18.84 15.18
CA LYS A 209 4.39 18.10 16.43
C LYS A 209 5.12 16.79 16.22
N VAL A 210 4.82 16.07 15.13
CA VAL A 210 5.54 14.86 14.72
C VAL A 210 7.00 15.18 14.41
N MET A 211 7.25 16.22 13.63
CA MET A 211 8.61 16.65 13.30
C MET A 211 9.39 17.12 14.54
N GLU A 212 8.73 17.81 15.46
CA GLU A 212 9.31 18.24 16.75
C GLU A 212 9.68 17.03 17.63
N ALA A 213 8.73 16.10 17.85
CA ALA A 213 8.94 14.93 18.71
C ALA A 213 9.99 13.96 18.15
N GLY A 214 10.04 13.79 16.83
CA GLY A 214 11.01 12.91 16.17
C GLY A 214 12.41 13.50 16.01
N LYS A 215 12.63 14.76 16.39
CA LYS A 215 13.90 15.49 16.15
C LYS A 215 15.11 14.77 16.72
N ASP A 216 15.02 14.30 17.97
CA ASP A 216 16.12 13.59 18.65
C ASP A 216 16.37 12.18 18.07
N TYR A 217 15.42 11.68 17.28
CA TYR A 217 15.54 10.43 16.53
C TYR A 217 15.99 10.67 15.08
N GLY A 218 16.23 11.92 14.67
CA GLY A 218 16.62 12.25 13.30
C GLY A 218 15.50 12.04 12.27
N ILE A 219 14.24 12.27 12.67
CA ILE A 219 13.08 12.19 11.77
C ILE A 219 13.27 13.06 10.52
N LYS A 220 12.81 12.55 9.37
CA LYS A 220 12.79 13.31 8.11
C LYS A 220 11.46 13.19 7.39
N PRO A 221 11.07 14.21 6.60
CA PRO A 221 10.02 14.06 5.62
C PRO A 221 10.50 13.13 4.49
N ILE A 222 9.62 12.23 4.06
CA ILE A 222 9.94 11.18 3.10
C ILE A 222 9.02 11.30 1.89
N GLY A 223 9.61 11.33 0.69
CA GLY A 223 8.88 11.45 -0.57
C GLY A 223 8.42 10.12 -1.16
N LEU A 224 7.61 10.22 -2.22
CA LEU A 224 7.01 9.07 -2.91
C LEU A 224 8.04 8.11 -3.51
N ALA A 225 9.20 8.58 -3.96
CA ALA A 225 10.21 7.69 -4.52
C ALA A 225 10.81 6.74 -3.46
N ALA A 226 11.04 7.24 -2.24
CA ALA A 226 11.47 6.38 -1.14
C ALA A 226 10.34 5.43 -0.72
N ARG A 227 9.07 5.88 -0.71
CA ARG A 227 7.90 5.01 -0.49
C ARG A 227 7.89 3.81 -1.45
N ASP A 228 8.11 4.05 -2.74
CA ASP A 228 8.16 2.99 -3.75
C ASP A 228 9.33 2.00 -3.55
N THR A 229 10.51 2.49 -3.15
CA THR A 229 11.62 1.57 -2.83
C THR A 229 11.34 0.72 -1.58
N LEU A 230 10.75 1.29 -0.54
CA LEU A 230 10.48 0.61 0.73
C LEU A 230 9.42 -0.48 0.57
N ARG A 231 8.31 -0.19 -0.14
CA ARG A 231 7.24 -1.16 -0.41
C ARG A 231 7.72 -2.29 -1.29
N LEU A 232 8.55 -1.98 -2.30
CA LEU A 232 9.03 -2.97 -3.25
C LEU A 232 9.99 -3.96 -2.58
N GLU A 233 10.84 -3.50 -1.66
CA GLU A 233 11.67 -4.40 -0.83
C GLU A 233 10.85 -5.39 0.00
N MET A 234 9.62 -5.02 0.38
CA MET A 234 8.70 -5.93 1.06
C MET A 234 7.89 -6.81 0.10
N GLY A 235 7.96 -6.54 -1.20
CA GLY A 235 7.15 -7.20 -2.21
C GLY A 235 5.67 -6.79 -2.19
N TYR A 236 5.35 -5.62 -1.62
CA TYR A 236 3.99 -5.11 -1.61
C TYR A 236 3.58 -4.65 -3.01
N CYS A 237 2.38 -5.03 -3.42
CA CYS A 237 1.80 -4.66 -4.71
C CYS A 237 1.45 -3.16 -4.73
N LEU A 238 1.61 -2.54 -5.90
CA LEU A 238 1.12 -1.20 -6.21
C LEU A 238 0.06 -1.31 -7.30
N TYR A 239 -1.15 -0.81 -7.02
CA TYR A 239 -2.21 -0.76 -8.03
C TYR A 239 -1.78 0.04 -9.28
N GLY A 240 -2.14 -0.47 -10.46
CA GLY A 240 -1.75 0.09 -11.76
C GLY A 240 -0.37 -0.36 -12.24
N ASN A 241 0.38 -1.06 -11.37
CA ASN A 241 1.66 -1.67 -11.70
C ASN A 241 1.58 -3.19 -11.56
N ASP A 242 1.40 -3.68 -10.34
CA ASP A 242 1.47 -5.10 -10.00
C ASP A 242 0.10 -5.79 -10.04
N ILE A 243 -0.96 -5.01 -9.85
CA ILE A 243 -2.36 -5.44 -9.88
C ILE A 243 -3.19 -4.38 -10.60
N ASP A 244 -4.21 -4.82 -11.33
CA ASP A 244 -5.14 -3.97 -12.07
C ASP A 244 -6.44 -4.72 -12.43
N ASP A 245 -7.30 -4.07 -13.20
CA ASP A 245 -8.59 -4.59 -13.65
C ASP A 245 -8.48 -5.87 -14.50
N THR A 246 -7.27 -6.28 -14.93
CA THR A 246 -7.02 -7.48 -15.74
C THR A 246 -6.28 -8.58 -14.99
N THR A 247 -5.93 -8.34 -13.73
CA THR A 247 -5.03 -9.18 -12.97
C THR A 247 -5.73 -9.84 -11.80
N SER A 248 -5.72 -11.17 -11.77
CA SER A 248 -6.40 -11.90 -10.69
C SER A 248 -5.65 -11.79 -9.36
N PRO A 249 -6.37 -11.68 -8.23
CA PRO A 249 -5.74 -11.76 -6.90
C PRO A 249 -5.05 -13.11 -6.66
N ILE A 250 -5.42 -14.17 -7.37
CA ILE A 250 -4.75 -15.48 -7.26
C ILE A 250 -3.41 -15.45 -8.00
N GLU A 251 -3.37 -14.90 -9.22
CA GLU A 251 -2.14 -14.67 -9.99
C GLU A 251 -1.17 -13.76 -9.23
N ALA A 252 -1.69 -12.71 -8.58
CA ALA A 252 -0.93 -11.72 -7.82
C ALA A 252 -0.35 -12.24 -6.49
N GLY A 253 -0.61 -13.50 -6.13
CA GLY A 253 -0.18 -14.07 -4.84
C GLY A 253 -0.99 -13.56 -3.64
N LEU A 254 -2.13 -12.91 -3.88
CA LEU A 254 -3.05 -12.36 -2.87
C LEU A 254 -4.13 -13.36 -2.42
N SER A 255 -3.99 -14.65 -2.75
CA SER A 255 -4.95 -15.68 -2.33
C SER A 255 -5.18 -15.78 -0.82
N TRP A 256 -4.26 -15.24 -0.01
CA TRP A 256 -4.39 -15.22 1.45
C TRP A 256 -5.45 -14.22 1.96
N ILE A 257 -5.81 -13.20 1.18
CA ILE A 257 -6.95 -12.30 1.47
C ILE A 257 -8.26 -12.76 0.84
N CYS A 258 -8.26 -13.72 -0.08
CA CYS A 258 -9.50 -14.25 -0.67
C CYS A 258 -10.14 -15.30 0.25
N LYS A 259 -11.26 -14.96 0.91
CA LYS A 259 -11.96 -15.85 1.85
C LYS A 259 -13.21 -16.45 1.19
N PHE A 260 -13.08 -17.69 0.73
CA PHE A 260 -14.16 -18.45 0.06
C PHE A 260 -15.18 -19.07 1.03
N ASN A 261 -15.13 -18.73 2.33
CA ASN A 261 -16.17 -19.06 3.30
C ASN A 261 -17.39 -18.14 3.20
N LYS A 262 -17.38 -17.18 2.28
CA LYS A 262 -18.47 -16.26 1.97
C LYS A 262 -18.54 -16.03 0.46
N ALA A 263 -19.72 -15.66 -0.02
CA ALA A 263 -19.87 -15.14 -1.36
C ALA A 263 -19.37 -13.69 -1.43
N PHE A 264 -18.63 -13.38 -2.48
CA PHE A 264 -18.23 -12.03 -2.88
C PHE A 264 -18.13 -11.96 -4.40
N THR A 265 -17.93 -10.77 -4.96
CA THR A 265 -17.81 -10.59 -6.40
C THR A 265 -16.79 -11.57 -7.00
N ASN A 266 -17.24 -12.35 -7.98
CA ASN A 266 -16.46 -13.35 -8.70
C ASN A 266 -15.79 -14.45 -7.85
N SER A 267 -16.28 -14.67 -6.62
CA SER A 267 -15.71 -15.65 -5.68
C SER A 267 -15.63 -17.07 -6.23
N GLU A 268 -16.64 -17.55 -6.96
CA GLU A 268 -16.66 -18.91 -7.54
C GLU A 268 -15.53 -19.11 -8.57
N ALA A 269 -15.35 -18.18 -9.51
CA ALA A 269 -14.31 -18.31 -10.53
C ALA A 269 -12.89 -18.19 -9.95
N LEU A 270 -12.72 -17.34 -8.92
CA LEU A 270 -11.45 -17.20 -8.20
C LEU A 270 -11.13 -18.44 -7.35
N GLU A 271 -12.13 -19.09 -6.77
CA GLU A 271 -11.96 -20.36 -6.06
C GLU A 271 -11.54 -21.47 -7.04
N ASP A 272 -12.21 -21.52 -8.19
CA ASP A 272 -11.87 -22.44 -9.26
C ASP A 272 -10.44 -22.20 -9.75
N GLU A 273 -10.05 -20.95 -10.06
CA GLU A 273 -8.68 -20.60 -10.44
C GLU A 273 -7.64 -21.07 -9.41
N LYS A 274 -7.89 -20.82 -8.13
CA LYS A 274 -7.03 -21.30 -7.05
C LYS A 274 -6.86 -22.82 -7.06
N ARG A 275 -7.93 -23.57 -7.37
CA ARG A 275 -7.89 -25.05 -7.46
C ARG A 275 -7.08 -25.56 -8.65
N ARG A 276 -7.20 -24.92 -9.82
CA ARG A 276 -6.50 -25.34 -11.06
C ARG A 276 -5.06 -24.80 -11.18
N THR A 277 -4.61 -23.97 -10.25
CA THR A 277 -3.36 -23.18 -10.32
C THR A 277 -3.45 -22.11 -11.42
N PRO A 278 -3.09 -20.85 -11.12
CA PRO A 278 -3.11 -19.79 -12.13
C PRO A 278 -2.06 -20.03 -13.22
N GLU A 279 -2.36 -19.61 -14.45
CA GLU A 279 -1.47 -19.81 -15.61
C GLU A 279 -0.17 -19.02 -15.51
N ARG A 280 -0.24 -17.84 -14.89
CA ARG A 280 0.90 -16.97 -14.55
C ARG A 280 0.88 -16.61 -13.07
N LYS A 281 2.04 -16.22 -12.54
CA LYS A 281 2.19 -15.79 -11.15
C LYS A 281 3.06 -14.55 -11.08
N LEU A 282 2.73 -13.64 -10.16
CA LEU A 282 3.60 -12.57 -9.75
C LEU A 282 4.78 -13.15 -8.96
N VAL A 283 6.00 -12.83 -9.37
CA VAL A 283 7.24 -13.27 -8.72
C VAL A 283 8.11 -12.08 -8.37
N GLY A 284 8.88 -12.21 -7.28
CA GLY A 284 9.99 -11.30 -6.99
C GLY A 284 11.28 -11.81 -7.61
N PHE A 285 12.08 -10.91 -8.18
CA PHE A 285 13.38 -11.23 -8.73
C PHE A 285 14.47 -10.23 -8.32
N GLU A 286 15.70 -10.72 -8.21
CA GLU A 286 16.91 -9.91 -8.07
C GLU A 286 17.74 -10.01 -9.35
N LEU A 287 18.28 -8.89 -9.83
CA LEU A 287 19.29 -8.92 -10.88
C LEU A 287 20.59 -9.50 -10.32
N ASP A 288 21.18 -10.44 -11.06
CA ASP A 288 22.47 -11.03 -10.72
C ASP A 288 23.62 -10.06 -11.05
N ASP A 289 23.41 -9.21 -12.07
CA ASP A 289 24.35 -8.20 -12.55
C ASP A 289 23.85 -6.76 -12.35
N ARG A 290 24.72 -5.78 -12.63
CA ARG A 290 24.35 -4.36 -12.58
C ARG A 290 23.26 -4.05 -13.60
N GLY A 291 22.15 -3.54 -13.10
CA GLY A 291 21.05 -3.01 -13.90
C GLY A 291 19.98 -2.41 -12.98
N ILE A 292 18.99 -1.76 -13.57
CA ILE A 292 17.80 -1.37 -12.83
C ILE A 292 16.58 -1.76 -13.66
N PRO A 293 15.78 -2.74 -13.20
CA PRO A 293 14.56 -3.11 -13.91
C PRO A 293 13.55 -1.96 -13.82
N ARG A 294 12.63 -1.91 -14.78
CA ARG A 294 11.54 -0.93 -14.85
C ARG A 294 10.27 -1.63 -15.34
N GLN A 295 9.13 -1.10 -14.94
CA GLN A 295 7.83 -1.52 -15.46
C GLN A 295 7.84 -1.59 -17.00
N GLY A 296 7.25 -2.64 -17.54
CA GLY A 296 7.14 -2.88 -18.98
C GLY A 296 8.36 -3.51 -19.64
N TYR A 297 9.46 -3.76 -18.91
CA TYR A 297 10.56 -4.55 -19.47
C TYR A 297 10.14 -6.01 -19.61
N ASP A 298 10.54 -6.64 -20.72
CA ASP A 298 10.28 -8.06 -20.95
C ASP A 298 11.10 -8.91 -19.99
N ILE A 299 10.45 -9.95 -19.46
CA ILE A 299 11.13 -11.07 -18.83
C ILE A 299 11.33 -12.12 -19.91
N VAL A 300 12.57 -12.53 -20.16
CA VAL A 300 12.93 -13.48 -21.22
C VAL A 300 13.65 -14.71 -20.65
N ASP A 301 13.48 -15.85 -21.31
CA ASP A 301 14.19 -17.08 -20.97
C ASP A 301 15.65 -17.08 -21.46
N SER A 302 16.35 -18.20 -21.29
CA SER A 302 17.74 -18.38 -21.76
C SER A 302 17.93 -18.32 -23.28
N GLN A 303 16.85 -18.46 -24.06
CA GLN A 303 16.85 -18.40 -25.52
C GLN A 303 16.41 -17.02 -26.04
N GLY A 304 16.12 -16.08 -25.13
CA GLY A 304 15.63 -14.75 -25.47
C GLY A 304 14.14 -14.69 -25.83
N LYS A 305 13.38 -15.76 -25.57
CA LYS A 305 11.93 -15.75 -25.76
C LYS A 305 11.27 -15.03 -24.59
N THR A 306 10.35 -14.11 -24.88
CA THR A 306 9.53 -13.45 -23.85
C THR A 306 8.65 -14.45 -23.11
N ILE A 307 8.78 -14.45 -21.79
CA ILE A 307 8.04 -15.29 -20.83
C ILE A 307 7.33 -14.44 -19.79
N GLY A 308 7.15 -13.13 -20.00
CA GLY A 308 6.52 -12.27 -19.02
C GLY A 308 6.93 -10.82 -19.12
N ASN A 309 6.51 -10.04 -18.15
CA ASN A 309 6.82 -8.62 -18.05
C ASN A 309 7.07 -8.20 -16.61
N VAL A 310 7.98 -7.25 -16.44
CA VAL A 310 8.23 -6.55 -15.18
C VAL A 310 7.05 -5.61 -14.90
N THR A 311 6.49 -5.68 -13.70
CA THR A 311 5.42 -4.81 -13.22
C THR A 311 5.97 -3.66 -12.39
N SER A 312 6.95 -3.95 -11.54
CA SER A 312 7.65 -2.97 -10.71
C SER A 312 9.14 -3.25 -10.70
N GLY A 313 9.96 -2.21 -10.69
CA GLY A 313 11.41 -2.39 -10.68
C GLY A 313 12.18 -1.16 -10.25
N THR A 314 13.14 -1.35 -9.35
CA THR A 314 13.99 -0.27 -8.84
C THR A 314 15.36 -0.77 -8.39
N MET A 315 16.22 0.16 -7.95
CA MET A 315 17.45 -0.15 -7.24
C MET A 315 17.13 -0.15 -5.74
N SER A 316 17.26 -1.29 -5.07
CA SER A 316 17.07 -1.39 -3.61
C SER A 316 18.23 -0.70 -2.89
N PRO A 317 17.98 0.34 -2.08
CA PRO A 317 19.01 0.95 -1.24
C PRO A 317 19.56 -0.03 -0.20
N SER A 318 18.69 -0.86 0.41
CA SER A 318 19.11 -1.80 1.46
C SER A 318 20.00 -2.93 0.94
N LEU A 319 19.74 -3.42 -0.28
CA LEU A 319 20.46 -4.57 -0.86
C LEU A 319 21.58 -4.17 -1.82
N GLY A 320 21.57 -2.93 -2.33
CA GLY A 320 22.50 -2.47 -3.37
C GLY A 320 22.32 -3.22 -4.71
N LYS A 321 21.12 -3.77 -4.96
CA LYS A 321 20.79 -4.56 -6.16
C LYS A 321 19.55 -4.04 -6.87
N GLY A 322 19.48 -4.29 -8.18
CA GLY A 322 18.23 -4.14 -8.93
C GLY A 322 17.25 -5.24 -8.51
N ILE A 323 16.06 -4.84 -8.06
CA ILE A 323 14.99 -5.77 -7.67
C ILE A 323 13.70 -5.41 -8.40
N GLY A 324 12.81 -6.38 -8.57
CA GLY A 324 11.52 -6.12 -9.19
C GLY A 324 10.49 -7.22 -8.98
N LEU A 325 9.26 -6.87 -9.30
CA LEU A 325 8.13 -7.79 -9.42
C LEU A 325 7.79 -7.97 -10.91
N GLY A 326 7.24 -9.12 -11.27
CA GLY A 326 6.73 -9.34 -12.61
C GLY A 326 5.95 -10.64 -12.75
N TYR A 327 5.14 -10.73 -13.80
CA TYR A 327 4.35 -11.93 -14.10
C TYR A 327 5.12 -12.86 -15.02
N VAL A 328 5.20 -14.14 -14.65
CA VAL A 328 5.73 -15.22 -15.49
C VAL A 328 4.77 -16.42 -15.49
N PRO A 329 4.73 -17.25 -16.55
CA PRO A 329 4.00 -18.51 -16.53
C PRO A 329 4.39 -19.36 -15.31
N ALA A 330 3.43 -20.11 -14.77
CA ALA A 330 3.62 -20.87 -13.54
C ALA A 330 4.84 -21.82 -13.61
N VAL A 331 5.16 -22.35 -14.79
CA VAL A 331 6.33 -23.22 -15.03
C VAL A 331 7.68 -22.53 -14.82
N PHE A 332 7.74 -21.20 -14.80
CA PHE A 332 8.94 -20.41 -14.52
C PHE A 332 8.92 -19.80 -13.12
N SER A 333 7.87 -19.99 -12.32
CA SER A 333 7.64 -19.22 -11.09
C SER A 333 8.40 -19.71 -9.85
N ASP A 334 9.14 -20.82 -9.96
CA ASP A 334 9.82 -21.43 -8.82
C ASP A 334 10.99 -20.56 -8.33
N VAL A 335 11.13 -20.46 -7.00
CA VAL A 335 12.27 -19.78 -6.35
C VAL A 335 13.58 -20.45 -6.77
N GLY A 336 14.56 -19.62 -7.16
CA GLY A 336 15.85 -20.05 -7.70
C GLY A 336 15.88 -20.18 -9.22
N SER A 337 14.74 -20.09 -9.91
CA SER A 337 14.70 -20.10 -11.38
C SER A 337 15.48 -18.92 -11.96
N LYS A 338 16.24 -19.20 -13.01
CA LYS A 338 17.01 -18.21 -13.77
C LYS A 338 16.17 -17.64 -14.90
N ILE A 339 16.06 -16.32 -14.92
CA ILE A 339 15.39 -15.54 -15.95
C ILE A 339 16.34 -14.43 -16.41
N ASN A 340 15.99 -13.73 -17.48
CA ASN A 340 16.68 -12.51 -17.86
C ASN A 340 15.66 -11.37 -17.96
N ILE A 341 16.11 -10.16 -17.64
CA ILE A 341 15.33 -8.94 -17.83
C ILE A 341 15.89 -8.21 -19.05
N GLN A 342 15.05 -7.93 -20.04
CA GLN A 342 15.45 -7.21 -21.24
C GLN A 342 15.58 -5.71 -20.94
N ILE A 343 16.79 -5.29 -20.55
CA ILE A 343 17.10 -3.89 -20.27
C ILE A 343 17.70 -3.26 -21.51
N ARG A 344 16.87 -2.52 -22.24
CA ARG A 344 17.22 -1.92 -23.53
C ARG A 344 17.66 -3.00 -24.52
N LYS A 345 18.96 -3.08 -24.84
CA LYS A 345 19.53 -4.06 -25.79
C LYS A 345 20.12 -5.30 -25.11
N ASN A 346 20.17 -5.32 -23.78
CA ASN A 346 20.86 -6.36 -23.03
C ASN A 346 19.86 -7.23 -22.26
N ALA A 347 19.97 -8.55 -22.41
CA ALA A 347 19.34 -9.50 -21.51
C ALA A 347 20.21 -9.62 -20.26
N VAL A 348 19.74 -9.04 -19.14
CA VAL A 348 20.47 -9.01 -17.87
C VAL A 348 20.01 -10.18 -17.00
N PRO A 349 20.90 -11.04 -16.50
CA PRO A 349 20.51 -12.21 -15.72
C PRO A 349 19.87 -11.80 -14.40
N ALA A 350 18.85 -12.56 -14.00
CA ALA A 350 18.13 -12.38 -12.75
C ALA A 350 17.69 -13.74 -12.17
N THR A 351 17.49 -13.75 -10.86
CA THR A 351 17.05 -14.93 -10.12
C THR A 351 15.71 -14.63 -9.45
N ILE A 352 14.74 -15.53 -9.61
CA ILE A 352 13.49 -15.47 -8.85
C ILE A 352 13.78 -15.79 -7.39
N VAL A 353 13.34 -14.94 -6.47
CA VAL A 353 13.59 -15.05 -5.04
C VAL A 353 12.29 -15.11 -4.25
N LYS A 354 12.38 -15.60 -3.01
CA LYS A 354 11.26 -15.58 -2.08
C LYS A 354 11.11 -14.18 -1.49
N LEU A 355 9.93 -13.58 -1.60
CA LEU A 355 9.57 -12.33 -0.93
C LEU A 355 9.41 -12.51 0.59
N PRO A 356 9.64 -11.45 1.39
CA PRO A 356 10.16 -10.14 0.99
C PRO A 356 11.65 -10.18 0.64
N PHE A 357 12.13 -9.20 -0.15
CA PHE A 357 13.56 -9.06 -0.47
C PHE A 357 14.36 -8.62 0.76
N TYR A 358 13.81 -7.70 1.53
CA TYR A 358 14.38 -7.22 2.78
C TYR A 358 13.77 -7.94 3.98
N LYS A 359 14.62 -8.26 4.97
CA LYS A 359 14.19 -8.77 6.28
C LYS A 359 14.84 -7.90 7.34
N ALA A 360 14.00 -7.29 8.18
CA ALA A 360 14.42 -6.43 9.28
C ALA A 360 15.18 -7.20 10.36
#